data_AF-A0A8S3HMB4-F1
#
_entry.id   AF-A0A8S3HMB4-F1
#
_cell.length_a   1.000
_cell.length_b   1.000
_cell.length_c   1.000
_cell.angle_alpha   90.00
_cell.angle_beta   90.00
_cell.angle_gamma   90.00
#
_symmetry.space_group_name_H-M   'P 1'
#
loop_
_entity.id
_entity.type
_entity.pdbx_description
1 polymer ?
#
loop_
_entity_poly.entity_id
_entity_poly.type
_entity_poly.pdbx_seq_one_letter_code
_entity_poly.pdbx_strand_id
1 'polypeptide(L)'
;ANLPAACSSYTTISDSTRSVSYSGSSGCDSSSFSSSGMWVRFTGSGGTTIPTYAPGTSVCGTSATGWYASTVPSSGATASGTLCYQWTSSTCQWSSSIQVANCNTYYVYLLYPSPTCNLRVCTV
;
A
#
# COMPACT_ATOMS: atom_id res chain seq x y z
N ALA A 1 -14.39 20.01 9.63
CA ALA A 1 -14.90 19.06 8.62
C ALA A 1 -14.95 17.67 9.23
N ASN A 2 -15.97 16.87 8.92
CA ASN A 2 -16.05 15.49 9.41
C ASN A 2 -15.08 14.64 8.57
N LEU A 3 -14.21 13.86 9.21
CA LEU A 3 -13.24 13.02 8.52
C LEU A 3 -13.90 11.74 7.98
N PRO A 4 -13.30 11.08 6.96
CA PRO A 4 -13.72 9.75 6.54
C PRO A 4 -13.79 8.77 7.72
N ALA A 5 -14.77 7.86 7.72
CA ALA A 5 -14.89 6.84 8.77
C ALA A 5 -13.64 5.95 8.91
N ALA A 6 -12.93 5.73 7.80
CA ALA A 6 -11.64 5.05 7.77
C ALA A 6 -10.56 5.74 8.63
N CYS A 7 -10.74 7.01 9.00
CA CYS A 7 -9.82 7.73 9.87
C CYS A 7 -9.97 7.38 11.36
N SER A 8 -11.04 6.70 11.76
CA SER A 8 -11.28 6.27 13.14
C SER A 8 -11.34 4.76 13.33
N SER A 9 -11.42 3.98 12.25
CA SER A 9 -11.44 2.51 12.30
C SER A 9 -10.55 1.91 11.22
N TYR A 10 -9.39 1.38 11.64
CA TYR A 10 -8.38 0.78 10.78
C TYR A 10 -7.46 -0.16 11.56
N THR A 11 -6.80 -1.06 10.83
CA THR A 11 -5.70 -1.90 11.34
C THR A 11 -4.38 -1.17 11.15
N THR A 12 -3.47 -1.27 12.12
CA THR A 12 -2.12 -0.70 12.00
C THR A 12 -1.12 -1.76 11.56
N ILE A 13 -0.26 -1.42 10.60
CA ILE A 13 0.90 -2.23 10.21
C ILE A 13 2.16 -1.39 10.43
N SER A 14 3.12 -1.93 11.19
CA SER A 14 4.39 -1.28 11.54
C SER A 14 5.64 -2.03 11.08
N ASP A 15 5.45 -2.95 10.13
CA ASP A 15 6.50 -3.82 9.63
C ASP A 15 7.59 -3.03 8.88
N SER A 16 8.78 -2.96 9.48
CA SER A 16 9.92 -2.22 8.93
C SER A 16 10.42 -2.76 7.60
N THR A 17 10.17 -4.03 7.29
CA THR A 17 10.60 -4.68 6.05
C THR A 17 9.82 -4.19 4.83
N ARG A 18 8.71 -3.44 5.03
CA ARG A 18 7.94 -2.82 3.95
C ARG A 18 8.58 -1.55 3.39
N SER A 19 9.66 -1.05 4.00
CA SER A 19 10.37 0.12 3.47
C SER A 19 10.93 -0.14 2.07
N VAL A 20 10.82 0.81 1.16
CA VAL A 20 11.54 0.77 -0.13
C VAL A 20 13.06 0.68 0.03
N SER A 21 13.60 1.06 1.20
CA SER A 21 15.03 0.94 1.53
C SER A 21 15.42 -0.44 2.03
N TYR A 22 14.45 -1.32 2.31
CA TYR A 22 14.70 -2.68 2.75
C TYR A 22 14.81 -3.61 1.53
N SER A 23 15.94 -4.30 1.39
CA SER A 23 16.15 -5.31 0.34
C SER A 23 15.55 -6.66 0.72
N GLY A 24 14.96 -7.38 -0.22
CA GLY A 24 14.50 -8.75 -0.03
C GLY A 24 13.36 -9.13 -0.97
N SER A 25 13.09 -10.42 -1.10
CA SER A 25 12.14 -10.92 -2.11
C SER A 25 11.23 -12.07 -1.66
N SER A 26 11.12 -12.32 -0.34
CA SER A 26 10.41 -13.49 0.21
C SER A 26 9.01 -13.20 0.75
N GLY A 27 8.64 -11.94 0.94
CA GLY A 27 7.35 -11.51 1.48
C GLY A 27 6.27 -11.33 0.41
N CYS A 28 5.02 -11.52 0.80
CA CYS A 28 3.84 -11.30 -0.05
C CYS A 28 2.60 -10.93 0.78
N ASP A 29 1.60 -10.31 0.14
CA ASP A 29 0.36 -9.84 0.76
C ASP A 29 -0.87 -10.73 0.44
N SER A 30 -0.68 -11.96 -0.05
CA SER A 30 -1.79 -12.84 -0.48
C SER A 30 -2.68 -13.34 0.67
N SER A 31 -2.22 -13.18 1.91
CA SER A 31 -2.96 -13.51 3.14
C SER A 31 -2.91 -12.39 4.18
N SER A 32 -2.35 -11.23 3.84
CA SER A 32 -2.16 -10.11 4.79
C SER A 32 -3.40 -9.24 4.96
N PHE A 33 -4.38 -9.35 4.07
CA PHE A 33 -5.58 -8.51 4.04
C PHE A 33 -6.85 -9.36 3.95
N SER A 34 -8.00 -8.80 4.35
CA SER A 34 -9.31 -9.48 4.22
C SER A 34 -9.79 -9.49 2.77
N SER A 35 -10.42 -10.58 2.33
CA SER A 35 -11.02 -10.68 0.98
C SER A 35 -12.11 -9.64 0.73
N SER A 36 -12.80 -9.18 1.77
CA SER A 36 -13.78 -8.09 1.71
C SER A 36 -13.16 -6.69 1.79
N GLY A 37 -11.82 -6.60 1.84
CA GLY A 37 -11.07 -5.38 2.05
C GLY A 37 -10.77 -5.12 3.52
N MET A 38 -9.62 -4.51 3.79
CA MET A 38 -9.19 -4.10 5.12
C MET A 38 -8.62 -2.69 5.07
N TRP A 39 -9.14 -1.79 5.92
CA TRP A 39 -8.57 -0.46 6.12
C TRP A 39 -7.28 -0.56 6.93
N VAL A 40 -6.19 -0.07 6.36
CA VAL A 40 -4.83 -0.18 6.90
C VAL A 40 -4.19 1.18 7.01
N ARG A 41 -3.56 1.45 8.17
CA ARG A 41 -2.62 2.55 8.36
C ARG A 41 -1.22 1.99 8.53
N PHE A 42 -0.29 2.44 7.68
CA PHE A 42 1.13 2.15 7.85
C PHE A 42 1.77 3.10 8.86
N THR A 43 2.65 2.59 9.71
CA THR A 43 3.32 3.32 10.79
C THR A 43 4.74 2.77 11.02
N GLY A 44 5.50 3.39 11.91
CA GLY A 44 6.82 2.89 12.31
C GLY A 44 7.94 3.24 11.33
N SER A 45 9.10 2.62 11.51
CA SER A 45 10.32 2.95 10.76
C SER A 45 10.35 2.39 9.33
N GLY A 46 9.39 1.55 8.96
CA GLY A 46 9.24 1.03 7.59
C GLY A 46 8.71 2.05 6.59
N GLY A 47 8.32 3.24 7.05
CA GLY A 47 7.54 4.19 6.26
C GLY A 47 6.07 4.20 6.67
N THR A 48 5.39 5.28 6.34
CA THR A 48 4.02 5.55 6.81
C THR A 48 3.03 5.75 5.67
N THR A 49 3.52 5.81 4.43
CA THR A 49 2.70 5.99 3.24
C THR A 49 3.11 5.02 2.14
N ILE A 50 2.18 4.65 1.27
CA ILE A 50 2.50 3.91 0.04
C ILE A 50 3.16 4.89 -0.95
N PRO A 51 4.32 4.57 -1.57
CA PRO A 51 4.97 5.47 -2.53
C PRO A 51 4.07 5.74 -3.73
N THR A 52 4.11 6.96 -4.25
CA THR A 52 3.41 7.37 -5.49
C THR A 52 4.30 7.26 -6.73
N TYR A 53 5.35 6.44 -6.64
CA TYR A 53 6.31 6.15 -7.70
C TYR A 53 6.68 4.67 -7.64
N ALA A 54 7.12 4.14 -8.77
CA ALA A 54 7.54 2.75 -8.89
C ALA A 54 8.92 2.56 -8.23
N PRO A 55 9.06 1.77 -7.13
CA PRO A 55 10.25 1.79 -6.28
C PRO A 55 11.38 0.85 -6.74
N GLY A 56 11.19 0.08 -7.82
CA GLY A 56 12.12 -0.95 -8.28
C GLY A 56 11.55 -2.35 -8.11
N THR A 57 12.40 -3.36 -8.08
CA THR A 57 12.02 -4.76 -7.82
C THR A 57 12.91 -5.32 -6.71
N SER A 58 12.46 -6.35 -6.00
CA SER A 58 13.25 -6.98 -4.92
C SER A 58 13.60 -6.03 -3.76
N VAL A 59 12.75 -5.04 -3.54
CA VAL A 59 12.76 -4.12 -2.40
C VAL A 59 11.46 -4.27 -1.61
N CYS A 60 11.38 -3.63 -0.44
CA CYS A 60 10.30 -3.81 0.54
C CYS A 60 10.01 -5.27 0.90
N GLY A 61 11.04 -6.12 0.81
CA GLY A 61 10.97 -7.51 1.20
C GLY A 61 10.12 -8.36 0.25
N THR A 62 9.85 -7.93 -0.98
CA THR A 62 9.08 -8.68 -1.96
C THR A 62 9.72 -8.67 -3.34
N SER A 63 9.37 -9.64 -4.16
CA SER A 63 9.73 -9.66 -5.58
C SER A 63 9.12 -8.46 -6.29
N ALA A 64 7.79 -8.41 -6.43
CA ALA A 64 7.09 -7.36 -7.17
C ALA A 64 6.43 -6.35 -6.23
N THR A 65 6.80 -5.09 -6.42
CA THR A 65 6.62 -4.05 -5.40
C THR A 65 5.38 -3.21 -5.68
N GLY A 66 4.49 -3.13 -4.69
CA GLY A 66 3.27 -2.35 -4.73
C GLY A 66 3.51 -0.86 -4.49
N TRP A 67 2.95 -0.01 -5.35
CA TRP A 67 2.98 1.44 -5.27
C TRP A 67 1.67 2.05 -5.78
N TYR A 68 1.32 3.25 -5.33
CA TYR A 68 0.06 3.91 -5.66
C TYR A 68 0.19 4.73 -6.95
N ALA A 69 -0.41 4.23 -8.03
CA ALA A 69 -0.35 4.81 -9.37
C ALA A 69 -1.54 5.75 -9.64
N SER A 70 -1.83 6.63 -8.68
CA SER A 70 -2.94 7.59 -8.77
C SER A 70 -2.64 8.81 -7.92
N THR A 71 -3.40 9.88 -8.12
CA THR A 71 -3.29 11.09 -7.31
C THR A 71 -3.82 10.85 -5.90
N VAL A 72 -3.05 11.23 -4.88
CA VAL A 72 -3.50 11.16 -3.49
C VAL A 72 -4.67 12.12 -3.23
N PRO A 73 -5.66 11.74 -2.41
CA PRO A 73 -6.81 12.58 -2.14
C PRO A 73 -6.45 13.82 -1.32
N SER A 74 -7.20 14.90 -1.53
CA SER A 74 -7.17 16.10 -0.70
C SER A 74 -7.49 15.78 0.77
N SER A 75 -7.03 16.64 1.67
CA SER A 75 -7.28 16.53 3.11
C SER A 75 -8.77 16.32 3.43
N GLY A 76 -9.09 15.28 4.20
CA GLY A 76 -10.46 14.95 4.59
C GLY A 76 -11.29 14.21 3.52
N ALA A 77 -10.69 13.86 2.37
CA ALA A 77 -11.38 13.12 1.31
C ALA A 77 -10.95 11.64 1.26
N THR A 78 -11.84 10.83 0.71
CA THR A 78 -11.55 9.46 0.26
C THR A 78 -11.66 9.40 -1.25
N ALA A 79 -10.69 8.79 -1.92
CA ALA A 79 -10.71 8.60 -3.36
C ALA A 79 -10.32 7.16 -3.72
N SER A 80 -10.91 6.65 -4.80
CA SER A 80 -10.48 5.41 -5.42
C SER A 80 -9.23 5.66 -6.26
N GLY A 81 -8.36 4.65 -6.35
CA GLY A 81 -7.21 4.69 -7.26
C GLY A 81 -6.63 3.30 -7.49
N THR A 82 -5.50 3.27 -8.19
CA THR A 82 -4.86 2.03 -8.61
C THR A 82 -3.60 1.77 -7.81
N LEU A 83 -3.53 0.60 -7.18
CA LEU A 83 -2.30 0.04 -6.64
C LEU A 83 -1.65 -0.81 -7.73
N CYS A 84 -0.49 -0.39 -8.21
CA CYS A 84 0.30 -1.09 -9.22
C CYS A 84 1.40 -1.91 -8.56
N TYR A 85 1.73 -3.06 -9.13
CA TYR A 85 2.88 -3.87 -8.73
C TYR A 85 3.91 -3.88 -9.85
N GLN A 86 5.07 -3.29 -9.57
CA GLN A 86 6.20 -3.25 -10.50
C GLN A 86 6.91 -4.60 -10.55
N TRP A 87 7.23 -5.05 -11.76
CA TRP A 87 8.04 -6.23 -12.01
C TRP A 87 8.82 -6.10 -13.32
N THR A 88 9.45 -7.18 -13.77
CA THR A 88 10.44 -7.24 -14.86
C THR A 88 10.02 -6.52 -16.15
N SER A 89 8.77 -6.64 -16.57
CA SER A 89 8.28 -6.13 -17.86
C SER A 89 7.56 -4.79 -17.79
N SER A 90 7.19 -4.30 -16.58
CA SER A 90 6.37 -3.11 -16.43
C SER A 90 6.41 -2.56 -15.02
N THR A 91 6.31 -1.24 -14.89
CA THR A 91 6.06 -0.57 -13.60
C THR A 91 4.67 -0.88 -13.04
N CYS A 92 3.76 -1.43 -13.83
CA CYS A 92 2.44 -1.89 -13.39
C CYS A 92 2.10 -3.23 -14.08
N GLN A 93 2.81 -4.29 -13.71
CA GLN A 93 2.59 -5.63 -14.26
C GLN A 93 1.29 -6.25 -13.74
N TRP A 94 1.00 -6.04 -12.45
CA TRP A 94 -0.28 -6.35 -11.84
C TRP A 94 -0.87 -5.09 -11.22
N SER A 95 -2.18 -5.08 -11.02
CA SER A 95 -2.85 -3.98 -10.35
C SER A 95 -4.10 -4.41 -9.60
N SER A 96 -4.48 -3.63 -8.61
CA SER A 96 -5.79 -3.70 -7.97
C SER A 96 -6.37 -2.30 -7.74
N SER A 97 -7.70 -2.20 -7.75
CA SER A 97 -8.40 -1.00 -7.33
C SER A 97 -8.44 -0.94 -5.81
N ILE A 98 -8.07 0.21 -5.25
CA ILE A 98 -8.09 0.47 -3.80
C ILE A 98 -8.79 1.79 -3.51
N GLN A 99 -9.05 2.06 -2.23
CA GLN A 99 -9.43 3.39 -1.76
C GLN A 99 -8.37 3.94 -0.81
N VAL A 100 -8.18 5.25 -0.85
CA VAL A 100 -7.28 5.97 0.05
C VAL A 100 -8.08 7.05 0.73
N ALA A 101 -7.98 7.14 2.05
CA ALA A 101 -8.54 8.22 2.86
C ALA A 101 -7.40 9.10 3.38
N ASN A 102 -7.51 10.41 3.20
CA ASN A 102 -6.59 11.38 3.78
C ASN A 102 -7.18 11.93 5.09
N CYS A 103 -6.57 11.56 6.21
CA CYS A 103 -7.00 11.91 7.56
C CYS A 103 -6.30 13.18 8.07
N ASN A 104 -5.95 14.09 7.16
CA ASN A 104 -5.13 15.29 7.33
C ASN A 104 -3.65 15.00 7.59
N THR A 105 -3.32 14.22 8.61
CA THR A 105 -1.92 13.98 9.05
C THR A 105 -1.40 12.60 8.71
N TYR A 106 -2.27 11.69 8.25
CA TYR A 106 -1.93 10.34 7.83
C TYR A 106 -2.91 9.85 6.77
N TYR A 107 -2.52 8.77 6.10
CA TYR A 107 -3.38 8.08 5.14
C TYR A 107 -3.82 6.72 5.68
N VAL A 108 -5.01 6.31 5.25
CA VAL A 108 -5.53 4.96 5.48
C VAL A 108 -5.94 4.37 4.13
N TYR A 109 -5.58 3.11 3.90
CA TYR A 109 -5.70 2.45 2.62
C TYR A 109 -6.64 1.24 2.75
N LEU A 110 -7.67 1.16 1.91
CA LEU A 110 -8.49 -0.04 1.79
C LEU A 110 -7.78 -1.04 0.87
N LEU A 111 -7.17 -2.06 1.46
CA LEU A 111 -6.33 -3.04 0.77
C LEU A 111 -6.99 -4.42 0.73
N TYR A 112 -6.63 -5.21 -0.28
CA TYR A 112 -7.15 -6.55 -0.56
C TYR A 112 -5.99 -7.52 -0.77
N PRO A 113 -6.19 -8.84 -0.53
CA PRO A 113 -5.19 -9.86 -0.81
C PRO A 113 -4.58 -9.70 -2.19
N SER A 114 -3.25 -9.83 -2.27
CA SER A 114 -2.61 -9.83 -3.57
C SER A 114 -2.97 -11.08 -4.38
N PRO A 115 -3.15 -10.97 -5.72
CA PRO A 115 -3.52 -12.11 -6.56
C PRO A 115 -2.53 -13.29 -6.53
N THR A 116 -1.25 -13.03 -6.27
CA THR A 116 -0.20 -14.05 -6.18
C THR A 116 0.73 -13.77 -5.01
N CYS A 117 1.42 -14.82 -4.52
CA CYS A 117 2.42 -14.68 -3.45
C CYS A 117 3.81 -14.32 -4.02
N ASN A 118 3.89 -13.13 -4.62
CA ASN A 118 5.14 -12.46 -4.98
C ASN A 118 4.97 -10.93 -4.93
N LEU A 119 3.81 -10.47 -4.49
CA LEU A 119 3.37 -9.08 -4.55
C LEU A 119 3.22 -8.57 -3.13
N ARG A 120 3.75 -7.38 -2.84
CA ARG A 120 3.59 -6.76 -1.52
C ARG A 120 3.57 -5.25 -1.65
N VAL A 121 2.73 -4.59 -0.86
CA VAL A 121 2.68 -3.14 -0.74
C VAL A 121 3.93 -2.62 -0.03
N CYS A 122 4.68 -1.74 -0.70
CA CYS A 122 5.80 -1.03 -0.11
C CYS A 122 5.36 0.23 0.63
N THR A 123 6.25 0.77 1.45
CA THR A 123 6.08 2.00 2.22
C THR A 123 7.31 2.91 2.17
N VAL A 124 7.06 4.22 2.33
CA VAL A 124 8.04 5.31 2.48
C VAL A 124 7.67 6.21 3.65
#